data_AF-R7TU98-F1
#
_entry.id   AF-R7TU98-F1
#
_cell.length_a   1.000
_cell.length_b   1.000
_cell.length_c   1.000
_cell.angle_alpha   90.00
_cell.angle_beta   90.00
_cell.angle_gamma   90.00
#
_symmetry.space_group_name_H-M   'P 1'
#
loop_
_entity.id
_entity.type
_entity.pdbx_description
1 polymer ?
#
loop_
_entity_poly.entity_id
_entity_poly.type
_entity_poly.pdbx_seq_one_letter_code
_entity_poly.pdbx_strand_id
1 'polypeptide(L)'
;MDGYFEGSAILFSSFSPDHCRVPIKGSCSVWNQKVTLRFPATGAEFDLPRLLCKEMGRHEFEISHHQGQVMVMLEYIPELDAYHGIGHIGRTTVWDFTLYHPDNPLAKLECL
;
A
#
# COMPACT_ATOMS: atom_id res chain seq x y z
N MET A 1 -11.62 -17.84 -0.55
CA MET A 1 -11.97 -16.86 0.50
C MET A 1 -11.56 -15.51 -0.03
N ASP A 2 -12.49 -14.80 -0.66
CA ASP A 2 -12.26 -13.42 -1.12
C ASP A 2 -12.48 -12.50 0.09
N GLY A 3 -11.43 -12.33 0.89
CA GLY A 3 -11.46 -11.49 2.08
C GLY A 3 -11.40 -10.02 1.67
N TYR A 4 -12.32 -9.22 2.22
CA TYR A 4 -12.18 -7.77 2.27
C TYR A 4 -11.05 -7.45 3.25
N PHE A 5 -10.09 -6.59 2.91
CA PHE A 5 -9.04 -6.11 3.82
C PHE A 5 -9.04 -4.59 3.82
N GLU A 6 -8.71 -3.98 4.96
CA GLU A 6 -8.58 -2.53 5.11
C GLU A 6 -7.29 -2.23 5.87
N GLY A 7 -6.76 -1.02 5.67
CA GLY A 7 -5.65 -0.55 6.45
C GLY A 7 -5.17 0.83 6.08
N SER A 8 -3.93 1.12 6.46
CA SER A 8 -3.31 2.43 6.29
C SER A 8 -2.26 2.39 5.19
N ALA A 9 -2.07 3.55 4.56
CA ALA A 9 -0.99 3.78 3.61
C ALA A 9 -0.28 5.09 3.96
N ILE A 10 1.00 5.17 3.64
CA ILE A 10 1.83 6.35 3.76
C ILE A 10 2.46 6.61 2.40
N LEU A 11 2.23 7.81 1.88
CA LEU A 11 2.89 8.33 0.69
C LEU A 11 4.05 9.20 1.15
N PHE A 12 5.27 8.71 0.93
CA PHE A 12 6.48 9.49 1.12
C PHE A 12 6.66 10.37 -0.11
N SER A 13 6.33 11.65 0.04
CA SER A 13 6.43 12.59 -1.08
C SER A 13 7.90 12.87 -1.44
N SER A 14 8.33 12.31 -2.57
CA SER A 14 9.25 12.98 -3.51
C SER A 14 8.47 13.76 -4.59
N PHE A 15 7.14 13.81 -4.46
CA PHE A 15 6.17 14.23 -5.48
C PHE A 15 5.78 15.72 -5.44
N SER A 16 6.40 16.54 -4.59
CA SER A 16 6.24 18.01 -4.58
C SER A 16 7.58 18.69 -4.86
N PRO A 17 7.68 19.63 -5.83
CA PRO A 17 8.94 20.30 -6.17
C PRO A 17 9.49 21.16 -5.02
N ASP A 18 8.64 21.64 -4.12
CA ASP A 18 8.99 22.70 -3.17
C ASP A 18 8.78 22.25 -1.71
N HIS A 19 9.91 21.99 -1.04
CA HIS A 19 10.15 22.19 0.39
C HIS A 19 9.01 21.86 1.39
N CYS A 20 8.71 20.58 1.63
CA CYS A 20 8.63 19.96 2.98
C CYS A 20 8.25 18.48 2.83
N ARG A 21 9.09 17.57 3.34
CA ARG A 21 8.98 16.11 3.19
C ARG A 21 8.00 15.52 4.20
N VAL A 22 6.74 15.92 4.15
CA VAL A 22 5.74 15.38 5.08
C VAL A 22 5.19 14.07 4.51
N PRO A 23 5.29 12.94 5.24
CA PRO A 23 4.59 11.72 4.88
C PRO A 23 3.09 11.97 4.86
N ILE A 24 2.43 11.61 3.76
CA ILE A 24 0.99 11.81 3.59
C ILE A 24 0.29 10.52 3.95
N LYS A 25 -0.48 10.54 5.04
CA LYS A 25 -1.31 9.40 5.44
C LYS A 25 -2.47 9.25 4.45
N GLY A 26 -2.73 8.00 4.08
CA GLY A 26 -3.83 7.55 3.25
C GLY A 26 -4.42 6.25 3.80
N SER A 27 -5.32 5.66 3.01
CA SER A 27 -5.92 4.36 3.31
C SER A 27 -5.58 3.35 2.22
N CYS A 28 -5.59 2.08 2.58
CA CYS A 28 -5.52 0.98 1.63
C CYS A 28 -6.70 0.03 1.86
N SER A 29 -7.21 -0.55 0.78
CA SER A 29 -8.31 -1.51 0.84
C SER A 29 -8.15 -2.60 -0.21
N VAL A 30 -8.77 -3.74 0.03
CA VAL A 30 -8.82 -4.86 -0.91
C VAL A 30 -10.26 -5.17 -1.22
N TRP A 31 -10.60 -5.09 -2.50
CA TRP A 31 -11.90 -5.51 -3.01
C TRP A 31 -11.72 -6.35 -4.27
N ASN A 32 -12.34 -7.53 -4.34
CA ASN A 32 -12.23 -8.43 -5.50
C ASN A 32 -10.76 -8.67 -5.94
N GLN A 33 -9.87 -8.90 -4.95
CA GLN A 33 -8.44 -9.14 -5.14
C GLN A 33 -7.65 -7.96 -5.74
N LYS A 34 -8.24 -6.78 -5.75
CA LYS A 34 -7.62 -5.53 -6.17
C LYS A 34 -7.26 -4.72 -4.94
N VAL A 35 -6.00 -4.37 -4.79
CA VAL A 35 -5.56 -3.43 -3.74
C VAL A 35 -5.73 -2.03 -4.28
N THR A 36 -6.40 -1.18 -3.53
CA THR A 36 -6.57 0.24 -3.83
C THR A 36 -5.96 1.06 -2.71
N LEU A 37 -4.96 1.89 -3.03
CA LEU A 37 -4.38 2.89 -2.13
C LEU A 37 -5.02 4.25 -2.43
N ARG A 38 -5.46 4.99 -1.43
CA ARG A 38 -6.04 6.33 -1.57
C ARG A 38 -5.34 7.33 -0.67
N PHE A 39 -4.96 8.46 -1.23
CA PHE A 39 -4.31 9.55 -0.51
C PHE A 39 -5.15 10.83 -0.67
N PRO A 40 -6.10 11.10 0.24
CA PRO A 40 -7.08 12.18 0.07
C PRO A 40 -6.45 13.57 -0.12
N ALA A 41 -5.32 13.83 0.54
CA ALA A 41 -4.63 15.12 0.45
C ALA A 41 -4.02 15.39 -0.94
N THR A 42 -3.76 14.36 -1.75
CA THR A 42 -3.22 14.49 -3.11
C THR A 42 -4.22 14.12 -4.20
N GLY A 43 -5.34 13.49 -3.83
CA GLY A 43 -6.29 12.90 -4.78
C GLY A 43 -5.73 11.67 -5.51
N ALA A 44 -4.58 11.14 -5.08
CA ALA A 44 -3.96 10.00 -5.74
C ALA A 44 -4.65 8.68 -5.34
N GLU A 45 -4.93 7.85 -6.34
CA GLU A 45 -5.46 6.50 -6.19
C GLU A 45 -4.61 5.51 -7.00
N PHE A 46 -4.26 4.38 -6.39
CA PHE A 46 -3.40 3.37 -7.00
C PHE A 46 -4.03 2.00 -6.90
N ASP A 47 -4.17 1.36 -8.05
CA ASP A 47 -4.67 0.01 -8.15
C ASP A 47 -3.51 -0.95 -8.40
N LEU A 48 -3.29 -1.89 -7.49
CA LEU A 48 -2.26 -2.91 -7.68
C LEU A 48 -2.82 -4.09 -8.48
N PRO A 49 -2.00 -4.75 -9.31
CA PRO A 49 -2.36 -5.99 -9.98
C PRO A 49 -2.79 -7.07 -8.99
N ARG A 50 -3.64 -7.96 -9.50
CA ARG A 50 -4.38 -8.97 -8.75
C ARG A 50 -3.46 -10.00 -8.08
N LEU A 51 -3.12 -9.82 -6.80
CA LEU A 51 -2.29 -10.76 -6.06
C LEU A 51 -2.52 -10.66 -4.54
N LEU A 52 -3.48 -11.42 -4.02
CA LEU A 52 -3.56 -11.68 -2.58
C LEU A 52 -3.94 -13.14 -2.32
N CYS A 53 -2.94 -14.02 -2.46
CA CYS A 53 -3.01 -15.36 -1.90
C CYS A 53 -2.01 -15.43 -0.75
N LYS A 54 -2.46 -15.87 0.44
CA LYS A 54 -1.59 -16.04 1.63
C LYS A 54 -0.39 -16.96 1.36
N GLU A 55 -0.50 -17.82 0.36
CA GLU A 55 0.52 -18.83 0.01
C GLU A 55 1.65 -18.27 -0.86
N MET A 56 1.56 -17.03 -1.35
CA MET A 56 2.47 -16.51 -2.38
C MET A 56 3.75 -15.84 -1.85
N GLY A 57 3.98 -15.79 -0.54
CA GLY A 57 5.20 -15.19 0.03
C GLY A 57 5.38 -13.72 -0.40
N ARG A 58 6.63 -13.33 -0.68
CA ARG A 58 6.98 -12.00 -1.21
C ARG A 58 6.79 -11.95 -2.73
N HIS A 59 6.07 -10.96 -3.21
CA HIS A 59 5.81 -10.69 -4.62
C HIS A 59 6.30 -9.31 -5.02
N GLU A 60 6.86 -9.23 -6.22
CA GLU A 60 7.31 -7.98 -6.81
C GLU A 60 6.65 -7.80 -8.17
N PHE A 61 6.09 -6.62 -8.41
CA PHE A 61 5.50 -6.27 -9.70
C PHE A 61 5.71 -4.79 -10.01
N GLU A 62 5.72 -4.48 -11.29
CA GLU A 62 5.88 -3.13 -11.79
C GLU A 62 4.52 -2.54 -12.15
N ILE A 63 4.27 -1.30 -11.75
CA ILE A 63 3.10 -0.52 -12.18
C ILE A 63 3.57 0.75 -12.90
N SER A 64 2.89 1.07 -13.99
CA SER A 64 3.14 2.32 -14.72
C SER A 64 2.42 3.47 -14.00
N HIS A 65 3.17 4.53 -13.71
CA HIS A 65 2.66 5.78 -13.14
C HIS A 65 3.06 6.96 -14.04
N HIS A 66 2.34 8.08 -13.95
CA HIS A 66 2.56 9.25 -14.80
C HIS A 66 3.95 9.89 -14.63
N GLN A 67 4.66 9.57 -13.54
CA GLN A 67 6.04 10.03 -13.27
C GLN A 67 7.11 8.95 -13.48
N GLY A 68 6.74 7.73 -13.87
CA GLY A 68 7.68 6.62 -14.09
C GLY A 68 7.13 5.26 -13.68
N GLN A 69 7.99 4.25 -13.74
CA GLN A 69 7.68 2.89 -13.27
C GLN A 69 7.88 2.82 -11.75
N VAL A 70 6.88 2.28 -11.05
CA VAL A 70 6.95 1.98 -9.62
C VAL A 70 7.10 0.48 -9.45
N MET A 71 8.16 0.05 -8.77
CA MET A 71 8.35 -1.33 -8.34
C MET A 71 7.66 -1.51 -7.00
N VAL A 72 6.66 -2.38 -6.94
CA VAL A 72 5.91 -2.67 -5.73
C VAL A 72 6.30 -4.05 -5.24
N MET A 73 6.70 -4.11 -3.98
CA MET A 73 6.87 -5.33 -3.21
C MET A 73 5.64 -5.50 -2.31
N LEU A 74 5.11 -6.72 -2.24
CA LEU A 74 3.98 -7.09 -1.40
C LEU A 74 4.29 -8.43 -0.74
N GLU A 75 4.13 -8.50 0.57
CA GLU A 75 4.34 -9.73 1.33
C GLU A 75 3.26 -9.92 2.39
N TYR A 76 2.99 -11.16 2.73
CA TYR A 76 2.16 -11.49 3.89
C TYR A 76 3.05 -11.67 5.11
N ILE A 77 2.75 -10.96 6.20
CA ILE A 77 3.45 -11.05 7.49
C ILE A 77 2.59 -11.89 8.45
N PRO A 78 2.94 -13.17 8.69
CA PRO A 78 2.12 -14.09 9.49
C PRO A 78 1.88 -13.61 10.93
N GLU A 79 2.89 -12.99 11.54
CA GLU A 79 2.84 -12.49 12.93
C GLU A 79 1.83 -11.38 13.12
N LEU A 80 1.55 -10.62 12.04
CA LEU A 80 0.59 -9.53 12.03
C LEU A 80 -0.75 -9.93 11.41
N ASP A 81 -0.88 -11.13 10.83
CA ASP A 81 -2.02 -11.54 9.97
C ASP A 81 -2.41 -10.42 9.00
N ALA A 82 -1.42 -9.90 8.28
CA ALA A 82 -1.52 -8.71 7.46
C ALA A 82 -0.68 -8.83 6.18
N TYR A 83 -1.07 -8.10 5.14
CA TYR A 83 -0.22 -7.86 3.98
C TYR A 83 0.48 -6.52 4.11
N HIS A 84 1.78 -6.51 3.92
CA HIS A 84 2.60 -5.30 3.90
C HIS A 84 3.13 -5.07 2.49
N GLY A 85 3.07 -3.83 2.01
CA GLY A 85 3.58 -3.50 0.70
C GLY A 85 4.33 -2.18 0.66
N ILE A 86 5.38 -2.15 -0.16
CA ILE A 86 6.27 -1.01 -0.33
C ILE A 86 6.43 -0.74 -1.82
N GLY A 87 6.26 0.52 -2.23
CA GLY A 87 6.50 0.99 -3.59
C GLY A 87 7.81 1.77 -3.69
N HIS A 88 8.59 1.54 -4.75
CA HIS A 88 9.84 2.25 -5.04
C HIS A 88 9.88 2.80 -6.46
N ILE A 89 10.46 4.00 -6.62
CA ILE A 89 10.92 4.52 -7.91
C ILE A 89 12.45 4.59 -7.85
N GLY A 90 13.12 3.75 -8.62
CA GLY A 90 14.58 3.59 -8.54
C GLY A 90 15.01 3.12 -7.13
N ARG A 91 15.63 4.01 -6.35
CA ARG A 91 16.07 3.72 -4.96
C ARG A 91 15.23 4.41 -3.89
N THR A 92 14.19 5.15 -4.29
CA THR A 92 13.38 5.96 -3.38
C THR A 92 12.08 5.23 -3.06
N THR A 93 11.81 4.98 -1.78
CA THR A 93 10.49 4.54 -1.33
C THR A 93 9.48 5.65 -1.54
N VAL A 94 8.41 5.33 -2.25
CA VAL A 94 7.31 6.25 -2.54
C VAL A 94 6.09 5.92 -1.69
N TRP A 95 5.75 4.65 -1.50
CA TRP A 95 4.60 4.23 -0.69
C TRP A 95 4.99 3.11 0.27
N ASP A 96 4.30 3.07 1.41
CA ASP A 96 4.32 1.99 2.39
C ASP A 96 2.88 1.80 2.85
N PHE A 97 2.38 0.58 2.87
CA PHE A 97 1.03 0.30 3.32
C PHE A 97 0.94 -1.05 4.02
N THR A 98 -0.05 -1.16 4.91
CA THR A 98 -0.36 -2.43 5.57
C THR A 98 -1.86 -2.67 5.53
N LEU A 99 -2.26 -3.82 5.02
CA LEU A 99 -3.62 -4.31 4.88
C LEU A 99 -3.88 -5.39 5.92
N TYR A 100 -4.83 -5.14 6.81
CA TYR A 100 -5.21 -6.08 7.86
C TYR A 100 -6.53 -6.76 7.50
N HIS A 101 -6.70 -8.00 7.99
CA HIS A 101 -8.01 -8.61 7.98
C HIS A 101 -8.97 -7.75 8.83
N PRO A 102 -10.27 -7.59 8.49
CA PRO A 102 -11.20 -6.73 9.23
C PRO A 102 -11.39 -7.15 10.69
N ASP A 103 -11.23 -8.44 10.96
CA ASP A 103 -11.29 -9.01 12.31
C ASP A 103 -10.00 -8.81 13.12
N ASN A 104 -8.92 -8.35 12.48
CA ASN A 104 -7.65 -8.11 13.14
C ASN A 104 -7.74 -6.83 13.99
N PRO A 105 -7.43 -6.88 15.30
CA PRO A 105 -7.51 -5.71 16.17
C PRO A 105 -6.59 -4.57 15.74
N LEU A 106 -5.48 -4.87 15.04
CA LEU A 106 -4.55 -3.87 14.51
C LEU A 106 -5.18 -3.05 13.36
N ALA A 107 -6.18 -3.60 12.66
CA ALA A 107 -6.93 -2.86 11.64
C ALA A 107 -7.64 -1.62 12.21
N LYS A 108 -7.95 -1.64 13.51
CA LYS A 108 -8.67 -0.58 14.24
C LYS A 108 -7.71 0.39 14.94
N LEU A 109 -6.41 0.10 14.91
CA LEU A 109 -5.41 1.04 15.40
C LEU A 109 -5.20 2.11 14.33
N GLU A 110 -5.97 3.19 14.42
CA GLU A 110 -5.59 4.42 13.75
C GLU A 110 -4.29 4.92 14.42
N CYS A 111 -3.14 4.65 13.80
CA CYS A 111 -1.89 5.28 14.24
C CYS A 111 -2.09 6.81 14.28
N LEU A 112 -1.90 7.36 15.49
CA LEU A 112 -1.89 8.79 15.84
C LEU A 112 -1.02 9.64 14.90
#